data_AF-A0A146FWI2-F1
#
_entry.id   AF-A0A146FWI2-F1
#
_cell.length_a   1.000
_cell.length_b   1.000
_cell.length_c   1.000
_cell.angle_alpha   90.00
_cell.angle_beta   90.00
_cell.angle_gamma   90.00
#
_symmetry.space_group_name_H-M   'P 1'
#
loop_
_entity.id
_entity.type
_entity.pdbx_description
1 polymer ?
#
loop_
_entity_poly.entity_id
_entity_poly.type
_entity_poly.pdbx_seq_one_letter_code
_entity_poly.pdbx_strand_id
1 'polypeptide(L)'
;MWTAYAFFLPLLCITNSNNPSAVMICESVSLGVLSLPAAVATLGFVPAIILIVGLGILATYTGYNIGLFRERYPHIQNLADAGEILMGPFGRELFGLGQFLFCIFVMGSHLLTFRVMMNTITEHGTCSIVFSVIGMVISMVLSIPRTMKGMTWISFASFLSIFSAVMITMIGVGVEKHPGRIIEATVDTNLYTAFTAVSNIVFAYCAHVAFFGLIAEMEQPKDFKKSLFMLQTFEISLYVTAACVIYYYVGKDVQSPALSSAGPLLKKIAYGIAIPTIVGAGVVNGHIGLKYIYFRTCSKSGLIHSRSRRSVLVWIALGLACWLVAWIIAEAIPVFSDLNSLISALFASWFSYGLSGIYWLHLNYGQWFASPRKIALTVLNAGIAVFGLVLCVLGLYASGTAIHNDANSNSFTCANTDS
;
A
#
# COMPACT_ATOMS: atom_id res chain seq x y z
N MET A 1 31.06 -0.84 -1.33
CA MET A 1 31.25 0.58 -0.95
C MET A 1 30.45 1.53 -1.86
N TRP A 2 30.48 1.38 -3.19
CA TRP A 2 29.59 2.12 -4.12
C TRP A 2 28.08 1.83 -3.96
N THR A 3 27.72 0.61 -3.54
CA THR A 3 26.33 0.19 -3.27
C THR A 3 25.72 0.87 -2.03
N ALA A 4 26.52 1.18 -1.02
CA ALA A 4 26.04 1.89 0.17
C ALA A 4 25.72 3.37 -0.16
N TYR A 5 26.58 4.05 -0.92
CA TYR A 5 26.33 5.45 -1.31
C TYR A 5 25.08 5.61 -2.18
N ALA A 6 24.79 4.67 -3.09
CA ALA A 6 23.55 4.67 -3.87
C ALA A 6 22.29 4.45 -3.02
N PHE A 7 22.40 3.70 -1.92
CA PHE A 7 21.30 3.45 -0.97
C PHE A 7 21.04 4.64 -0.03
N PHE A 8 22.08 5.41 0.32
CA PHE A 8 21.99 6.57 1.23
C PHE A 8 21.73 7.92 0.53
N LEU A 9 22.01 8.05 -0.77
CA LEU A 9 21.76 9.30 -1.52
C LEU A 9 20.27 9.74 -1.50
N PRO A 10 19.27 8.83 -1.61
CA PRO A 10 17.86 9.17 -1.45
C PRO A 10 17.55 9.65 -0.02
N LEU A 11 18.15 9.03 1.00
CA LEU A 11 17.96 9.42 2.41
C LEU A 11 18.45 10.85 2.70
N LEU A 12 19.55 11.28 2.09
CA LEU A 12 20.03 12.67 2.17
C LEU A 12 19.12 13.68 1.45
N CYS A 13 18.36 13.23 0.44
CA CYS A 13 17.37 14.06 -0.26
C CYS A 13 16.03 14.15 0.48
N ILE A 14 15.76 13.20 1.38
CA ILE A 14 14.53 13.06 2.16
C ILE A 14 14.49 13.99 3.39
N THR A 15 15.62 14.46 3.90
CA THR A 15 15.69 15.35 5.08
C THR A 15 15.16 16.77 4.84
N ASN A 16 14.90 17.15 3.59
CA ASN A 16 14.25 18.41 3.25
C ASN A 16 12.75 18.17 2.99
N SER A 17 11.91 18.47 3.98
CA SER A 17 10.44 18.30 3.89
C SER A 17 9.79 19.08 2.74
N ASN A 18 10.50 20.05 2.14
CA ASN A 18 10.03 20.83 1.00
C ASN A 18 10.32 20.18 -0.36
N ASN A 19 11.02 19.03 -0.39
CA ASN A 19 11.28 18.32 -1.64
C ASN A 19 10.07 17.43 -2.01
N PRO A 20 9.39 17.65 -3.15
CA PRO A 20 8.22 16.86 -3.54
C PRO A 20 8.55 15.36 -3.68
N SER A 21 9.79 15.03 -4.03
CA SER A 21 10.23 13.64 -4.15
C SER A 21 10.34 12.95 -2.78
N ALA A 22 10.70 13.70 -1.73
CA ALA A 22 10.77 13.18 -0.36
C ALA A 22 9.39 12.84 0.19
N VAL A 23 8.41 13.71 -0.06
CA VAL A 23 7.01 13.50 0.37
C VAL A 23 6.41 12.28 -0.33
N MET A 24 6.66 12.12 -1.63
CA MET A 24 6.20 10.93 -2.37
C MET A 24 6.80 9.63 -1.82
N ILE A 25 8.10 9.61 -1.49
CA ILE A 25 8.73 8.45 -0.85
C ILE A 25 8.12 8.15 0.52
N CYS A 26 7.92 9.20 1.33
CA CYS A 26 7.40 9.03 2.68
C CYS A 26 5.97 8.48 2.69
N GLU A 27 5.17 8.82 1.69
CA GLU A 27 3.80 8.34 1.56
C GLU A 27 3.72 6.92 0.98
N SER A 28 4.64 6.55 0.08
CA SER A 28 4.59 5.29 -0.66
C SER A 28 5.11 4.09 0.15
N VAL A 29 6.18 4.29 0.91
CA VAL A 29 6.81 3.21 1.67
C VAL A 29 6.11 3.03 3.01
N SER A 30 5.28 1.99 3.09
CA SER A 30 4.51 1.62 4.28
C SER A 30 4.53 0.10 4.51
N LEU A 31 3.39 -0.51 4.85
CA LEU A 31 3.27 -1.93 5.20
C LEU A 31 3.58 -2.90 4.06
N GLY A 32 3.49 -2.46 2.79
CA GLY A 32 3.66 -3.34 1.62
C GLY A 32 5.02 -4.05 1.53
N VAL A 33 6.08 -3.43 2.05
CA VAL A 33 7.43 -4.06 2.09
C VAL A 33 7.47 -5.32 2.97
N LEU A 34 6.53 -5.45 3.91
CA LEU A 34 6.54 -6.51 4.92
C LEU A 34 6.00 -7.85 4.41
N SER A 35 5.29 -7.89 3.29
CA SER A 35 4.81 -9.15 2.68
C SER A 35 5.78 -9.69 1.62
N LEU A 36 6.74 -8.88 1.15
CA LEU A 36 7.64 -9.27 0.07
C LEU A 36 8.54 -10.47 0.40
N PRO A 37 9.17 -10.57 1.59
CA PRO A 37 9.96 -11.75 1.94
C PRO A 37 9.14 -13.06 1.91
N ALA A 38 7.89 -13.01 2.38
CA ALA A 38 6.99 -14.17 2.35
C ALA A 38 6.54 -14.52 0.91
N ALA A 39 6.38 -13.52 0.04
CA ALA A 39 6.15 -13.75 -1.39
C ALA A 39 7.34 -14.46 -2.06
N VAL A 40 8.58 -14.14 -1.65
CA VAL A 40 9.79 -14.87 -2.09
C VAL A 40 9.75 -16.32 -1.62
N ALA A 41 9.38 -16.57 -0.36
CA ALA A 41 9.23 -17.93 0.15
C ALA A 41 8.16 -18.75 -0.58
N THR A 42 7.13 -18.09 -1.08
CA THR A 42 6.01 -18.74 -1.77
C THR A 42 6.31 -19.08 -3.24
N LEU A 43 6.97 -18.17 -3.96
CA LEU A 43 7.23 -18.30 -5.40
C LEU A 43 8.61 -18.95 -5.68
N GLY A 44 9.53 -18.84 -4.72
CA GLY A 44 10.95 -19.11 -4.89
C GLY A 44 11.74 -17.87 -5.27
N PHE A 45 13.04 -17.92 -5.01
CA PHE A 45 13.94 -16.77 -5.09
C PHE A 45 13.95 -16.10 -6.46
N VAL A 46 14.15 -16.86 -7.53
CA VAL A 46 14.33 -16.33 -8.88
C VAL A 46 13.05 -15.65 -9.42
N PRO A 47 11.88 -16.33 -9.47
CA PRO A 47 10.68 -15.72 -10.03
C PRO A 47 10.20 -14.53 -9.18
N ALA A 48 10.32 -14.59 -7.85
CA ALA A 48 9.90 -13.49 -7.00
C ALA A 48 10.71 -12.21 -7.23
N ILE A 49 12.04 -12.31 -7.37
CA ILE A 49 12.89 -11.13 -7.64
C ILE A 49 12.60 -10.55 -9.03
N ILE A 50 12.39 -11.40 -10.04
CA ILE A 50 11.96 -10.96 -11.38
C ILE A 50 10.63 -10.20 -11.28
N LEU A 51 9.68 -10.69 -10.50
CA LEU A 51 8.38 -10.04 -10.31
C LEU A 51 8.47 -8.74 -9.52
N ILE A 52 9.25 -8.67 -8.44
CA ILE A 52 9.45 -7.43 -7.66
C ILE A 52 10.05 -6.34 -8.56
N VAL A 53 11.11 -6.65 -9.30
CA VAL A 53 11.75 -5.67 -10.20
C VAL A 53 10.84 -5.35 -11.40
N GLY A 54 10.26 -6.35 -12.03
CA GLY A 54 9.43 -6.20 -13.22
C GLY A 54 8.16 -5.40 -12.96
N LEU A 55 7.45 -5.70 -11.86
CA LEU A 55 6.28 -4.94 -11.43
C LEU A 55 6.65 -3.55 -10.97
N GLY A 56 7.81 -3.34 -10.34
CA GLY A 56 8.30 -2.00 -10.02
C GLY A 56 8.61 -1.14 -11.26
N ILE A 57 9.23 -1.73 -12.28
CA ILE A 57 9.45 -1.03 -13.56
C ILE A 57 8.11 -0.70 -14.22
N LEU A 58 7.17 -1.65 -14.21
CA LEU A 58 5.84 -1.43 -14.75
C LEU A 58 5.08 -0.34 -13.99
N ALA A 59 5.16 -0.33 -12.65
CA ALA A 59 4.62 0.68 -11.76
C ALA A 59 5.19 2.08 -12.08
N THR A 60 6.48 2.16 -12.44
CA THR A 60 7.09 3.42 -12.92
C THR A 60 6.40 3.91 -14.19
N TYR A 61 6.23 3.02 -15.17
CA TYR A 61 5.61 3.36 -16.44
C TYR A 61 4.15 3.78 -16.27
N THR A 62 3.41 3.06 -15.43
CA THR A 62 2.00 3.37 -15.17
C THR A 62 1.85 4.67 -14.37
N GLY A 63 2.77 4.97 -13.45
CA GLY A 63 2.85 6.26 -12.78
C GLY A 63 3.16 7.40 -13.76
N TYR A 64 4.03 7.16 -14.74
CA TYR A 64 4.36 8.14 -15.77
C TYR A 64 3.14 8.50 -16.64
N ASN A 65 2.33 7.52 -17.01
CA ASN A 65 1.07 7.72 -17.72
C ASN A 65 0.06 8.56 -16.91
N ILE A 66 -0.02 8.36 -15.59
CA ILE A 66 -0.83 9.23 -14.69
C ILE A 66 -0.33 10.68 -14.78
N GLY A 67 0.99 10.87 -14.74
CA GLY A 67 1.60 12.19 -14.92
C GLY A 67 1.23 12.85 -16.25
N LEU A 68 1.28 12.11 -17.36
CA LEU A 68 0.85 12.60 -18.68
C LEU A 68 -0.63 12.96 -18.72
N PHE A 69 -1.48 12.13 -18.12
CA PHE A 69 -2.92 12.39 -18.04
C PHE A 69 -3.22 13.66 -17.26
N ARG A 70 -2.51 13.85 -16.14
CA ARG A 70 -2.62 15.04 -15.29
C ARG A 70 -2.08 16.31 -15.95
N GLU A 71 -1.06 16.21 -16.80
CA GLU A 71 -0.58 17.33 -17.62
C GLU A 71 -1.61 17.76 -18.67
N ARG A 72 -2.32 16.80 -19.29
CA ARG A 72 -3.38 17.09 -20.26
C ARG A 72 -4.61 17.70 -19.61
N TYR A 73 -4.94 17.26 -18.40
CA TYR A 73 -6.12 17.71 -17.65
C TYR A 73 -5.73 18.29 -16.29
N PRO A 74 -5.31 19.58 -16.24
CA PRO A 74 -4.73 20.17 -15.03
C PRO A 74 -5.68 20.36 -13.84
N HIS A 75 -6.99 20.13 -14.03
CA HIS A 75 -8.00 20.32 -13.00
C HIS A 75 -8.22 19.07 -12.13
N ILE A 76 -7.73 17.90 -12.53
CA ILE A 76 -7.85 16.66 -11.74
C ILE A 76 -7.19 16.85 -10.37
N GLN A 77 -7.92 16.63 -9.28
CA GLN A 77 -7.36 16.68 -7.92
C GLN A 77 -7.32 15.30 -7.25
N ASN A 78 -8.13 14.35 -7.74
CA ASN A 78 -8.28 13.03 -7.16
C ASN A 78 -8.70 12.02 -8.24
N LEU A 79 -8.83 10.75 -7.88
CA LEU A 79 -9.16 9.68 -8.82
C LEU A 79 -10.58 9.80 -9.37
N ALA A 80 -11.52 10.37 -8.61
CA ALA A 80 -12.88 10.64 -9.09
C ALA A 80 -12.89 11.62 -10.27
N ASP A 81 -12.10 12.70 -10.23
CA ASP A 81 -12.02 13.65 -11.34
C ASP A 81 -11.43 12.98 -12.61
N ALA A 82 -10.46 12.07 -12.44
CA ALA A 82 -9.95 11.28 -13.56
C ALA A 82 -11.01 10.33 -14.14
N GLY A 83 -11.81 9.70 -13.27
CA GLY A 83 -12.96 8.89 -13.68
C GLY A 83 -14.03 9.69 -14.43
N GLU A 84 -14.26 10.95 -14.03
CA GLU A 84 -15.19 11.84 -14.71
C GLU A 84 -14.78 12.13 -16.16
N ILE A 85 -13.48 12.30 -16.40
CA ILE A 85 -12.97 12.52 -17.77
C ILE A 85 -13.14 11.27 -18.64
N LEU A 86 -12.97 10.08 -18.07
CA LEU A 86 -13.06 8.83 -18.82
C LEU A 86 -14.50 8.39 -19.11
N MET A 87 -15.41 8.50 -18.13
CA MET A 87 -16.76 7.92 -18.21
C MET A 87 -17.86 8.88 -17.74
N GLY A 88 -17.59 10.18 -17.65
CA GLY A 88 -18.55 11.18 -17.21
C GLY A 88 -18.99 10.99 -15.74
N PRO A 89 -20.23 11.39 -15.38
CA PRO A 89 -20.71 11.34 -14.01
C PRO A 89 -20.63 9.95 -13.36
N PHE A 90 -20.84 8.89 -14.14
CA PHE A 90 -20.72 7.52 -13.63
C PHE A 90 -19.28 7.19 -13.21
N GLY A 91 -18.29 7.53 -14.05
CA GLY A 91 -16.88 7.31 -13.73
C GLY A 91 -16.43 8.06 -12.48
N ARG A 92 -16.96 9.27 -12.27
CA ARG A 92 -16.71 10.06 -11.05
C ARG A 92 -17.09 9.31 -9.79
N GLU A 93 -18.29 8.73 -9.76
CA GLU A 93 -18.77 7.97 -8.60
C GLU A 93 -18.04 6.64 -8.45
N LEU A 94 -17.81 5.90 -9.54
CA LEU A 94 -17.15 4.61 -9.50
C LEU A 94 -15.71 4.72 -8.97
N PHE A 95 -14.93 5.66 -9.49
CA PHE A 95 -13.52 5.80 -9.17
C PHE A 95 -13.35 6.43 -7.78
N GLY A 96 -14.20 7.37 -7.43
CA GLY A 96 -14.21 7.97 -6.10
C GLY A 96 -14.64 6.98 -5.01
N LEU A 97 -15.68 6.18 -5.25
CA LEU A 97 -16.07 5.10 -4.35
C LEU A 97 -14.95 4.06 -4.23
N GLY A 98 -14.32 3.69 -5.35
CA GLY A 98 -13.20 2.77 -5.35
C GLY A 98 -12.00 3.29 -4.55
N GLN A 99 -11.63 4.57 -4.70
CA GLN A 99 -10.59 5.22 -3.90
C GLN A 99 -10.97 5.23 -2.40
N PHE A 100 -12.22 5.55 -2.08
CA PHE A 100 -12.72 5.55 -0.71
C PHE A 100 -12.64 4.16 -0.07
N LEU A 101 -13.14 3.13 -0.77
CA LEU A 101 -13.08 1.76 -0.30
C LEU A 101 -11.63 1.28 -0.14
N PHE A 102 -10.75 1.58 -1.10
CA PHE A 102 -9.32 1.28 -0.97
C PHE A 102 -8.75 1.82 0.36
N CYS A 103 -9.03 3.09 0.69
CA CYS A 103 -8.58 3.68 1.96
C CYS A 103 -9.15 2.92 3.18
N ILE A 104 -10.42 2.51 3.16
CA ILE A 104 -11.04 1.73 4.25
C ILE A 104 -10.36 0.38 4.45
N PHE A 105 -10.05 -0.34 3.37
CA PHE A 105 -9.34 -1.61 3.50
C PHE A 105 -7.89 -1.42 3.98
N VAL A 106 -7.19 -0.38 3.51
CA VAL A 106 -5.85 -0.04 4.01
C VAL A 106 -5.90 0.29 5.51
N MET A 107 -6.90 1.05 5.98
CA MET A 107 -7.13 1.26 7.42
C MET A 107 -7.28 -0.09 8.14
N GLY A 108 -8.02 -1.05 7.57
CA GLY A 108 -8.15 -2.40 8.11
C GLY A 108 -6.80 -3.13 8.20
N SER A 109 -5.97 -3.07 7.16
CA SER A 109 -4.61 -3.66 7.16
C SER A 109 -3.72 -3.07 8.25
N HIS A 110 -3.85 -1.77 8.52
CA HIS A 110 -3.17 -1.12 9.64
C HIS A 110 -3.67 -1.58 11.01
N LEU A 111 -4.98 -1.78 11.20
CA LEU A 111 -5.54 -2.33 12.44
C LEU A 111 -5.10 -3.78 12.68
N LEU A 112 -5.10 -4.58 11.61
CA LEU A 112 -4.60 -5.95 11.65
C LEU A 112 -3.11 -5.97 12.05
N THR A 113 -2.29 -5.11 11.44
CA THR A 113 -0.87 -5.00 11.80
C THR A 113 -0.67 -4.51 13.23
N PHE A 114 -1.51 -3.60 13.72
CA PHE A 114 -1.51 -3.16 15.11
C PHE A 114 -1.80 -4.31 16.08
N ARG A 115 -2.75 -5.19 15.74
CA ARG A 115 -3.05 -6.41 16.50
C ARG A 115 -1.85 -7.34 16.56
N VAL A 116 -1.23 -7.65 15.41
CA VAL A 116 -0.01 -8.47 15.32
C VAL A 116 1.11 -7.89 16.19
N MET A 117 1.33 -6.57 16.09
CA MET A 117 2.32 -5.84 16.86
C MET A 117 2.07 -5.98 18.37
N MET A 118 0.83 -5.77 18.83
CA MET A 118 0.48 -5.88 20.25
C MET A 118 0.57 -7.32 20.76
N ASN A 119 0.09 -8.30 20.00
CA ASN A 119 0.26 -9.73 20.31
C ASN A 119 1.75 -10.07 20.47
N THR A 120 2.60 -9.52 19.60
CA THR A 120 4.05 -9.79 19.63
C THR A 120 4.75 -9.12 20.81
N ILE A 121 4.49 -7.84 21.06
CA ILE A 121 5.14 -7.07 22.13
C ILE A 121 4.71 -7.57 23.50
N THR A 122 3.42 -7.87 23.68
CA THR A 122 2.85 -8.30 24.96
C THR A 122 2.90 -9.80 25.21
N GLU A 123 3.42 -10.59 24.25
CA GLU A 123 3.36 -12.05 24.29
C GLU A 123 1.93 -12.57 24.48
N HIS A 124 1.00 -11.98 23.72
CA HIS A 124 -0.42 -12.28 23.78
C HIS A 124 -1.04 -12.05 25.18
N GLY A 125 -0.76 -10.88 25.77
CA GLY A 125 -1.18 -10.55 27.15
C GLY A 125 -2.70 -10.38 27.35
N THR A 126 -3.48 -10.27 26.28
CA THR A 126 -4.96 -10.33 26.32
C THR A 126 -5.50 -10.80 24.96
N CYS A 127 -6.81 -10.99 24.89
CA CYS A 127 -7.53 -11.36 23.67
C CYS A 127 -7.18 -10.41 22.52
N SER A 128 -6.84 -10.97 21.35
CA SER A 128 -6.38 -10.17 20.20
C SER A 128 -7.40 -9.15 19.70
N ILE A 129 -8.70 -9.45 19.83
CA ILE A 129 -9.78 -8.51 19.52
C ILE A 129 -9.65 -7.22 20.35
N VAL A 130 -9.27 -7.32 21.62
CA VAL A 130 -9.09 -6.16 22.50
C VAL A 130 -7.98 -5.26 21.98
N PHE A 131 -6.87 -5.83 21.52
CA PHE A 131 -5.79 -5.05 20.90
C PHE A 131 -6.24 -4.35 19.62
N SER A 132 -7.03 -5.03 18.79
CA SER A 132 -7.58 -4.44 17.56
C SER A 132 -8.54 -3.28 17.86
N VAL A 133 -9.41 -3.42 18.87
CA VAL A 133 -10.28 -2.34 19.35
C VAL A 133 -9.48 -1.16 19.89
N ILE A 134 -8.40 -1.40 20.66
CA ILE A 134 -7.51 -0.34 21.13
C ILE A 134 -6.87 0.40 19.94
N GLY A 135 -6.39 -0.33 18.93
CA GLY A 135 -5.85 0.25 17.70
C GLY A 135 -6.87 1.11 16.96
N MET A 136 -8.13 0.65 16.87
CA MET A 136 -9.24 1.40 16.28
C MET A 136 -9.50 2.70 17.05
N VAL A 137 -9.57 2.65 18.38
CA VAL A 137 -9.83 3.84 19.22
C VAL A 137 -8.70 4.85 19.09
N ILE A 138 -7.43 4.41 19.16
CA ILE A 138 -6.26 5.30 19.00
C ILE A 138 -6.30 5.96 17.63
N SER A 139 -6.49 5.18 16.57
CA SER A 139 -6.48 5.70 15.20
C SER A 139 -7.67 6.64 14.93
N MET A 140 -8.83 6.35 15.51
CA MET A 140 -10.00 7.23 15.47
C MET A 140 -9.73 8.57 16.16
N VAL A 141 -9.15 8.55 17.37
CA VAL A 141 -8.81 9.79 18.10
C VAL A 141 -7.81 10.65 17.31
N LEU A 142 -6.80 10.02 16.72
CA LEU A 142 -5.83 10.69 15.87
C LEU A 142 -6.43 11.18 14.53
N SER A 143 -7.62 10.70 14.15
CA SER A 143 -8.37 11.14 12.96
C SER A 143 -9.31 12.32 13.20
N ILE A 144 -9.44 12.79 14.44
CA ILE A 144 -10.31 13.93 14.80
C ILE A 144 -9.80 15.26 14.21
N PRO A 145 -8.48 15.58 14.22
CA PRO A 145 -7.98 16.84 13.67
C PRO A 145 -8.21 16.93 12.15
N ARG A 146 -9.13 17.80 11.70
CA ARG A 146 -9.48 17.89 10.27
C ARG A 146 -8.38 18.47 9.36
N THR A 147 -7.32 19.02 9.94
CA THR A 147 -6.29 19.77 9.21
C THR A 147 -5.11 18.87 8.83
N MET A 148 -4.77 18.84 7.54
CA MET A 148 -3.62 18.06 7.02
C MET A 148 -2.25 18.68 7.29
N LYS A 149 -2.18 19.85 7.96
CA LYS A 149 -0.90 20.55 8.16
C LYS A 149 0.11 19.70 8.95
N GLY A 150 -0.35 18.79 9.81
CA GLY A 150 0.50 17.83 10.51
C GLY A 150 0.77 16.53 9.73
N MET A 151 0.10 16.31 8.60
CA MET A 151 0.14 15.02 7.90
C MET A 151 1.51 14.73 7.30
N THR A 152 2.17 15.72 6.71
CA THR A 152 3.52 15.58 6.14
C THR A 152 4.53 15.10 7.19
N TRP A 153 4.43 15.59 8.44
CA TRP A 153 5.29 15.15 9.53
C TRP A 153 4.99 13.72 9.98
N ILE A 154 3.71 13.34 9.99
CA ILE A 154 3.28 11.96 10.27
C ILE A 154 3.79 11.01 9.18
N SER A 155 3.69 11.36 7.90
CA SER A 155 4.22 10.54 6.79
C SER A 155 5.75 10.41 6.90
N PHE A 156 6.47 11.48 7.23
CA PHE A 156 7.92 11.41 7.44
C PHE A 156 8.31 10.51 8.63
N ALA A 157 7.64 10.66 9.76
CA ALA A 157 7.85 9.79 10.93
C ALA A 157 7.51 8.33 10.61
N SER A 158 6.43 8.09 9.88
CA SER A 158 5.99 6.76 9.42
C SER A 158 7.05 6.12 8.54
N PHE A 159 7.57 6.86 7.56
CA PHE A 159 8.66 6.41 6.69
C PHE A 159 9.93 6.03 7.47
N LEU A 160 10.41 6.94 8.32
CA LEU A 160 11.63 6.70 9.09
C LEU A 160 11.47 5.49 10.01
N SER A 161 10.27 5.32 10.59
CA SER A 161 9.95 4.20 11.46
C SER A 161 9.95 2.87 10.73
N ILE A 162 9.29 2.76 9.57
CA ILE A 162 9.23 1.49 8.82
C ILE A 162 10.58 1.14 8.20
N PHE A 163 11.31 2.14 7.68
CA PHE A 163 12.66 1.95 7.17
C PHE A 163 13.56 1.39 8.27
N SER A 164 13.54 2.00 9.46
CA SER A 164 14.34 1.55 10.61
C SER A 164 13.93 0.16 11.08
N ALA A 165 12.63 -0.14 11.14
CA ALA A 165 12.13 -1.46 11.53
C ALA A 165 12.55 -2.56 10.54
N VAL A 166 12.54 -2.28 9.23
CA VAL A 166 13.03 -3.20 8.20
C VAL A 166 14.54 -3.42 8.34
N MET A 167 15.32 -2.37 8.59
CA MET A 167 16.76 -2.50 8.85
C MET A 167 17.04 -3.36 10.09
N ILE A 168 16.31 -3.14 11.19
CA ILE A 168 16.42 -3.94 12.41
C ILE A 168 16.06 -5.41 12.14
N THR A 169 14.99 -5.64 11.36
CA THR A 169 14.57 -7.00 10.97
C THR A 169 15.67 -7.71 10.19
N MET A 170 16.25 -7.05 9.17
CA MET A 170 17.37 -7.60 8.39
C MET A 170 18.61 -7.92 9.25
N ILE A 171 18.95 -7.04 10.19
CA ILE A 171 20.04 -7.31 11.13
C ILE A 171 19.68 -8.50 12.02
N GLY A 172 18.44 -8.55 12.52
CA GLY A 172 18.01 -9.59 13.45
C GLY A 172 18.02 -10.98 12.86
N VAL A 173 17.46 -11.16 11.68
CA VAL A 173 17.53 -12.44 10.97
C VAL A 173 18.96 -12.81 10.58
N GLY A 174 19.83 -11.82 10.36
CA GLY A 174 21.24 -12.04 10.00
C GLY A 174 22.14 -12.48 11.16
N VAL A 175 21.83 -12.07 12.40
CA VAL A 175 22.61 -12.47 13.59
C VAL A 175 22.04 -13.73 14.27
N GLU A 176 20.79 -14.07 14.02
CA GLU A 176 20.14 -15.27 14.54
C GLU A 176 20.56 -16.52 13.75
N LYS A 177 20.66 -17.66 14.46
CA LYS A 177 20.97 -18.94 13.83
C LYS A 177 19.68 -19.57 13.33
N HIS A 178 19.64 -19.88 12.03
CA HIS A 178 18.54 -20.61 11.38
C HIS A 178 19.00 -22.02 10.96
N PRO A 179 19.08 -22.98 11.91
CA PRO A 179 19.53 -24.33 11.59
C PRO A 179 18.54 -25.01 10.63
N GLY A 180 19.06 -25.58 9.55
CA GLY A 180 18.22 -26.27 8.55
C GLY A 180 17.48 -25.34 7.59
N ARG A 181 17.84 -24.05 7.49
CA ARG A 181 17.28 -23.13 6.49
C ARG A 181 17.37 -23.73 5.07
N ILE A 182 16.29 -23.61 4.32
CA ILE A 182 16.19 -24.10 2.95
C ILE A 182 15.95 -22.89 2.04
N ILE A 183 16.82 -22.74 1.04
CA ILE A 183 16.71 -21.71 0.01
C ILE A 183 16.35 -22.40 -1.29
N GLU A 184 15.20 -22.03 -1.85
CA GLU A 184 14.69 -22.62 -3.08
C GLU A 184 14.71 -21.57 -4.19
N ALA A 185 15.38 -21.90 -5.30
CA ALA A 185 15.43 -21.03 -6.46
C ALA A 185 14.04 -20.84 -7.08
N THR A 186 13.25 -21.91 -7.07
CA THR A 186 11.86 -21.98 -7.53
C THR A 186 11.10 -22.90 -6.60
N VAL A 187 9.90 -22.52 -6.20
CA VAL A 187 9.02 -23.34 -5.36
C VAL A 187 7.88 -23.85 -6.22
N ASP A 188 7.59 -25.15 -6.17
CA ASP A 188 6.40 -25.71 -6.81
C ASP A 188 5.17 -25.32 -5.97
N THR A 189 4.28 -24.54 -6.55
CA THR A 189 3.13 -23.94 -5.86
C THR A 189 1.91 -23.95 -6.75
N ASN A 190 0.72 -23.95 -6.15
CA ASN A 190 -0.53 -23.94 -6.89
C ASN A 190 -0.88 -22.52 -7.37
N LEU A 191 -1.86 -22.42 -8.26
CA LEU A 191 -2.25 -21.15 -8.89
C LEU A 191 -2.68 -20.09 -7.86
N TYR A 192 -3.51 -20.45 -6.87
CA TYR A 192 -4.05 -19.44 -5.95
C TYR A 192 -2.96 -18.95 -4.98
N THR A 193 -2.12 -19.84 -4.45
CA THR A 193 -1.02 -19.47 -3.57
C THR A 193 0.01 -18.58 -4.31
N ALA A 194 0.34 -18.91 -5.56
CA ALA A 194 1.19 -18.07 -6.40
C ALA A 194 0.58 -16.69 -6.66
N PHE A 195 -0.70 -16.61 -7.02
CA PHE A 195 -1.36 -15.33 -7.28
C PHE A 195 -1.58 -14.48 -6.02
N THR A 196 -1.72 -15.09 -4.85
CA THR A 196 -1.71 -14.37 -3.57
C THR A 196 -0.34 -13.72 -3.33
N ALA A 197 0.76 -14.42 -3.59
CA ALA A 197 2.10 -13.86 -3.49
C ALA A 197 2.34 -12.73 -4.51
N VAL A 198 1.92 -12.91 -5.78
CA VAL A 198 1.98 -11.86 -6.80
C VAL A 198 1.16 -10.63 -6.38
N SER A 199 -0.05 -10.84 -5.87
CA SER A 199 -0.92 -9.76 -5.38
C SER A 199 -0.30 -8.99 -4.23
N ASN A 200 0.42 -9.67 -3.33
CA ASN A 200 1.19 -9.02 -2.27
C ASN A 200 2.34 -8.14 -2.82
N ILE A 201 3.02 -8.58 -3.88
CA ILE A 201 4.03 -7.75 -4.57
C ILE A 201 3.36 -6.53 -5.23
N VAL A 202 2.21 -6.73 -5.88
CA VAL A 202 1.42 -5.65 -6.48
C VAL A 202 0.97 -4.63 -5.42
N PHE A 203 0.60 -5.10 -4.22
CA PHE A 203 0.24 -4.24 -3.08
C PHE A 203 1.41 -3.37 -2.63
N ALA A 204 2.65 -3.88 -2.67
CA ALA A 204 3.83 -3.08 -2.31
C ALA A 204 4.05 -1.87 -3.24
N TYR A 205 3.50 -1.89 -4.46
CA TYR A 205 3.60 -0.81 -5.45
C TYR A 205 2.26 -0.09 -5.70
N CYS A 206 1.36 -0.04 -4.71
CA CYS A 206 0.00 0.47 -4.90
C CYS A 206 -0.21 1.99 -4.70
N ALA A 207 0.86 2.78 -4.57
CA ALA A 207 0.77 4.21 -4.24
C ALA A 207 0.09 5.10 -5.30
N HIS A 208 -0.16 4.57 -6.50
CA HIS A 208 -0.78 5.30 -7.63
C HIS A 208 -2.11 5.96 -7.30
N VAL A 209 -2.88 5.39 -6.37
CA VAL A 209 -4.15 5.96 -5.89
C VAL A 209 -3.99 7.39 -5.35
N ALA A 210 -2.83 7.70 -4.77
CA ALA A 210 -2.53 9.00 -4.18
C ALA A 210 -1.89 9.97 -5.19
N PHE A 211 -1.41 9.50 -6.35
CA PHE A 211 -0.59 10.32 -7.25
C PHE A 211 -1.31 11.57 -7.76
N PHE A 212 -2.61 11.50 -8.12
CA PHE A 212 -3.33 12.71 -8.54
C PHE A 212 -3.42 13.78 -7.44
N GLY A 213 -3.65 13.36 -6.19
CA GLY A 213 -3.68 14.26 -5.04
C GLY A 213 -2.29 14.82 -4.73
N LEU A 214 -1.27 13.98 -4.78
CA LEU A 214 0.13 14.40 -4.58
C LEU A 214 0.54 15.42 -5.65
N ILE A 215 0.25 15.18 -6.93
CA ILE A 215 0.56 16.11 -8.02
C ILE A 215 -0.16 17.45 -7.81
N ALA A 216 -1.40 17.43 -7.31
CA ALA A 216 -2.18 18.64 -7.07
C ALA A 216 -1.62 19.51 -5.94
N GLU A 217 -0.94 18.92 -4.95
CA GLU A 217 -0.32 19.61 -3.82
C GLU A 217 1.14 20.02 -4.09
N MET A 218 1.74 19.58 -5.21
CA MET A 218 3.10 19.99 -5.58
C MET A 218 3.15 21.46 -6.01
N GLU A 219 4.13 22.21 -5.50
CA GLU A 219 4.39 23.59 -5.94
C GLU A 219 4.58 23.68 -7.46
N GLN A 220 5.30 22.71 -8.04
CA GLN A 220 5.48 22.55 -9.47
C GLN A 220 5.06 21.14 -9.92
N PRO A 221 3.84 20.97 -10.45
CA PRO A 221 3.34 19.65 -10.90
C PRO A 221 4.23 18.94 -11.92
N LYS A 222 5.04 19.68 -12.69
CA LYS A 222 5.99 19.12 -13.68
C LYS A 222 7.11 18.30 -13.04
N ASP A 223 7.45 18.58 -11.78
CA ASP A 223 8.49 17.83 -11.06
C ASP A 223 8.05 16.42 -10.69
N PHE A 224 6.76 16.09 -10.83
CA PHE A 224 6.22 14.77 -10.51
C PHE A 224 6.98 13.64 -11.20
N LYS A 225 7.33 13.78 -12.47
CA LYS A 225 8.05 12.74 -13.23
C LYS A 225 9.42 12.46 -12.62
N LYS A 226 10.15 13.51 -12.23
CA LYS A 226 11.45 13.39 -11.55
C LYS A 226 11.29 12.71 -10.19
N SER A 227 10.28 13.15 -9.43
CA SER A 227 9.94 12.55 -8.14
C SER A 227 9.55 11.08 -8.24
N LEU A 228 8.80 10.70 -9.28
CA LEU A 228 8.39 9.33 -9.55
C LEU A 228 9.59 8.42 -9.83
N PHE A 229 10.53 8.83 -10.68
CA PHE A 229 11.73 8.02 -10.93
C PHE A 229 12.58 7.86 -9.68
N MET A 230 12.71 8.91 -8.86
CA MET A 230 13.42 8.84 -7.59
C MET A 230 12.73 7.91 -6.60
N LEU A 231 11.40 8.04 -6.46
CA LEU A 231 10.56 7.18 -5.65
C LEU A 231 10.75 5.71 -6.04
N GLN A 232 10.52 5.37 -7.30
CA GLN A 232 10.54 3.98 -7.71
C GLN A 232 11.95 3.37 -7.57
N THR A 233 12.99 4.12 -7.93
CA THR A 233 14.37 3.63 -7.79
C THR A 233 14.67 3.28 -6.33
N PHE A 234 14.21 4.13 -5.40
CA PHE A 234 14.35 3.86 -3.97
C PHE A 234 13.54 2.63 -3.54
N GLU A 235 12.26 2.54 -3.92
CA GLU A 235 11.40 1.41 -3.55
C GLU A 235 11.91 0.08 -4.08
N ILE A 236 12.24 -0.02 -5.37
CA ILE A 236 12.80 -1.26 -5.95
C ILE A 236 14.06 -1.66 -5.20
N SER A 237 14.95 -0.71 -4.90
CA SER A 237 16.19 -0.98 -4.17
C SER A 237 15.92 -1.49 -2.75
N LEU A 238 15.05 -0.83 -2.01
CA LEU A 238 14.69 -1.21 -0.64
C LEU A 238 13.98 -2.57 -0.62
N TYR A 239 13.02 -2.77 -1.52
CA TYR A 239 12.16 -3.95 -1.58
C TYR A 239 12.95 -5.19 -1.98
N VAL A 240 13.79 -5.10 -3.02
CA VAL A 240 14.69 -6.19 -3.41
C VAL A 240 15.67 -6.50 -2.29
N THR A 241 16.26 -5.48 -1.67
CA THR A 241 17.22 -5.70 -0.57
C THR A 241 16.57 -6.39 0.62
N ALA A 242 15.42 -5.89 1.09
CA ALA A 242 14.69 -6.47 2.21
C ALA A 242 14.22 -7.90 1.91
N ALA A 243 13.64 -8.13 0.74
CA ALA A 243 13.18 -9.45 0.31
C ALA A 243 14.33 -10.45 0.22
N CYS A 244 15.44 -10.08 -0.44
CA CYS A 244 16.63 -10.94 -0.56
C CYS A 244 17.25 -11.26 0.79
N VAL A 245 17.51 -10.25 1.63
CA VAL A 245 18.22 -10.45 2.90
C VAL A 245 17.38 -11.30 3.86
N ILE A 246 16.10 -10.96 4.04
CA ILE A 246 15.24 -11.68 4.98
C ILE A 246 15.04 -13.12 4.53
N TYR A 247 14.74 -13.35 3.25
CA TYR A 247 14.59 -14.71 2.72
C TYR A 247 15.90 -15.50 2.74
N TYR A 248 17.04 -14.91 2.42
CA TYR A 248 18.32 -15.61 2.45
C TYR A 248 18.70 -16.13 3.84
N TYR A 249 18.38 -15.37 4.89
CA TYR A 249 18.69 -15.80 6.25
C TYR A 249 17.68 -16.78 6.83
N VAL A 250 16.38 -16.55 6.62
CA VAL A 250 15.30 -17.35 7.22
C VAL A 250 14.89 -18.55 6.34
N GLY A 251 14.83 -18.37 5.02
CA GLY A 251 14.42 -19.39 4.06
C GLY A 251 12.90 -19.50 3.93
N LYS A 252 12.39 -20.72 3.74
CA LYS A 252 10.95 -21.00 3.57
C LYS A 252 10.07 -20.58 4.76
N ASP A 253 10.63 -20.45 5.96
CA ASP A 253 9.90 -20.20 7.21
C ASP A 253 9.67 -18.70 7.51
N VAL A 254 9.87 -17.85 6.50
CA VAL A 254 9.63 -16.41 6.59
C VAL A 254 8.17 -16.12 6.94
N GLN A 255 7.98 -15.30 7.97
CA GLN A 255 6.68 -14.88 8.45
C GLN A 255 6.16 -13.64 7.70
N SER A 256 4.83 -13.48 7.67
CA SER A 256 4.14 -12.32 7.10
C SER A 256 3.21 -11.71 8.15
N PRO A 257 3.48 -10.48 8.66
CA PRO A 257 4.49 -9.53 8.22
C PRO A 257 5.93 -9.93 8.57
N ALA A 258 6.89 -9.52 7.75
CA ALA A 258 8.30 -9.90 7.86
C ALA A 258 8.97 -9.55 9.20
N LEU A 259 8.49 -8.53 9.93
CA LEU A 259 8.97 -8.18 11.27
C LEU A 259 8.88 -9.36 12.23
N SER A 260 7.86 -10.22 12.08
CA SER A 260 7.67 -11.40 12.92
C SER A 260 8.79 -12.43 12.76
N SER A 261 9.60 -12.35 11.70
CA SER A 261 10.73 -13.26 11.46
C SER A 261 11.97 -12.90 12.28
N ALA A 262 12.05 -11.71 12.88
CA ALA A 262 13.25 -11.20 13.55
C ALA A 262 13.43 -11.75 14.99
N GLY A 263 13.42 -13.06 15.18
CA GLY A 263 13.68 -13.71 16.47
C GLY A 263 12.81 -13.22 17.65
N PRO A 264 13.03 -13.68 18.89
CA PRO A 264 12.15 -13.31 20.01
C PRO A 264 12.27 -11.85 20.46
N LEU A 265 13.49 -11.32 20.55
CA LEU A 265 13.75 -9.96 21.05
C LEU A 265 13.63 -8.91 19.95
N LEU A 266 14.26 -9.15 18.79
CA LEU A 266 14.35 -8.15 17.73
C LEU A 266 13.01 -7.92 17.03
N LYS A 267 12.10 -8.91 16.98
CA LYS A 267 10.73 -8.69 16.50
C LYS A 267 9.99 -7.68 17.37
N LYS A 268 10.13 -7.74 18.70
CA LYS A 268 9.50 -6.78 19.62
C LYS A 268 10.06 -5.38 19.42
N ILE A 269 11.38 -5.27 19.25
CA ILE A 269 12.04 -3.98 18.98
C ILE A 269 11.60 -3.43 17.62
N ALA A 270 11.59 -4.25 16.57
CA ALA A 270 11.17 -3.84 15.23
C ALA A 270 9.71 -3.37 15.21
N TYR A 271 8.80 -4.11 15.86
CA TYR A 271 7.40 -3.73 16.00
C TYR A 271 7.22 -2.46 16.82
N GLY A 272 7.96 -2.30 17.91
CA GLY A 272 7.96 -1.07 18.72
C GLY A 272 8.44 0.15 17.93
N ILE A 273 9.50 0.00 17.13
CA ILE A 273 9.98 1.05 16.24
C ILE A 273 8.97 1.34 15.13
N ALA A 274 8.24 0.34 14.63
CA ALA A 274 7.25 0.50 13.55
C ALA A 274 5.92 1.15 13.99
N ILE A 275 5.68 1.39 15.29
CA ILE A 275 4.44 2.01 15.80
C ILE A 275 4.00 3.25 15.00
N PRO A 276 4.89 4.24 14.70
CA PRO A 276 4.51 5.41 13.95
C PRO A 276 3.96 5.09 12.55
N THR A 277 4.51 4.12 11.82
CA THR A 277 3.95 3.71 10.53
C THR A 277 2.63 2.95 10.70
N ILE A 278 2.58 2.03 11.67
CA ILE A 278 1.43 1.14 11.87
C ILE A 278 0.18 1.96 12.18
N VAL A 279 0.32 3.01 13.01
CA VAL A 279 -0.80 3.89 13.35
C VAL A 279 -0.88 5.08 12.38
N GLY A 280 0.24 5.78 12.16
CA GLY A 280 0.28 7.05 11.42
C GLY A 280 -0.13 6.92 9.96
N ALA A 281 0.43 5.97 9.20
CA ALA A 281 0.05 5.78 7.80
C ALA A 281 -1.40 5.29 7.64
N GLY A 282 -1.92 4.52 8.61
CA GLY A 282 -3.34 4.15 8.67
C GLY A 282 -4.24 5.36 8.89
N VAL A 283 -3.85 6.27 9.80
CA VAL A 283 -4.54 7.54 10.03
C VAL A 283 -4.46 8.46 8.81
N VAL A 284 -3.33 8.47 8.09
CA VAL A 284 -3.18 9.26 6.85
C VAL A 284 -4.19 8.82 5.80
N ASN A 285 -4.24 7.52 5.51
CA ASN A 285 -5.20 6.93 4.58
C ASN A 285 -6.64 7.13 5.05
N GLY A 286 -6.90 7.01 6.35
CA GLY A 286 -8.20 7.27 6.95
C GLY A 286 -8.69 8.70 6.75
N HIS A 287 -7.80 9.69 6.84
CA HIS A 287 -8.17 11.08 6.52
C HIS A 287 -8.48 11.29 5.04
N ILE A 288 -7.75 10.63 4.13
CA ILE A 288 -8.02 10.73 2.69
C ILE A 288 -9.45 10.23 2.40
N GLY A 289 -9.79 9.03 2.89
CA GLY A 289 -11.13 8.46 2.76
C GLY A 289 -12.21 9.30 3.45
N LEU A 290 -11.98 9.70 4.70
CA LEU A 290 -12.93 10.50 5.48
C LEU A 290 -13.21 11.86 4.84
N LYS A 291 -12.19 12.53 4.30
CA LYS A 291 -12.37 13.77 3.55
C LYS A 291 -13.23 13.57 2.32
N TYR A 292 -12.96 12.53 1.54
CA TYR A 292 -13.73 12.25 0.32
C TYR A 292 -15.24 12.14 0.64
N ILE A 293 -15.61 11.31 1.62
CA ILE A 293 -17.03 11.12 1.98
C ILE A 293 -17.63 12.36 2.68
N TYR A 294 -16.84 13.08 3.48
CA TYR A 294 -17.27 14.33 4.11
C TYR A 294 -17.57 15.42 3.09
N PHE A 295 -16.68 15.65 2.12
CA PHE A 295 -16.90 16.60 1.03
C PHE A 295 -18.12 16.21 0.20
N ARG A 296 -18.29 14.92 -0.09
CA ARG A 296 -19.45 14.43 -0.83
C ARG A 296 -20.77 14.71 -0.09
N THR A 297 -20.85 14.31 1.17
CA THR A 297 -22.05 14.44 2.02
C THR A 297 -22.36 15.91 2.35
N CYS A 298 -21.34 16.73 2.57
CA CYS A 298 -21.50 18.12 3.00
C CYS A 298 -21.45 19.16 1.85
N SER A 299 -21.27 18.71 0.60
CA SER A 299 -21.15 19.59 -0.59
C SER A 299 -22.26 20.62 -0.72
N LYS A 300 -23.49 20.26 -0.34
CA LYS A 300 -24.69 21.11 -0.49
C LYS A 300 -25.10 21.83 0.81
N SER A 301 -24.44 21.57 1.94
CA SER A 301 -24.90 22.01 3.26
C SER A 301 -24.15 23.22 3.83
N GLY A 302 -23.16 23.76 3.12
CA GLY A 302 -22.32 24.86 3.61
C GLY A 302 -21.42 24.50 4.81
N LEU A 303 -21.43 23.23 5.24
CA LEU A 303 -20.71 22.75 6.42
C LEU A 303 -19.22 22.52 6.18
N ILE A 304 -18.77 22.49 4.92
CA ILE A 304 -17.40 22.10 4.54
C ILE A 304 -16.33 22.94 5.26
N HIS A 305 -16.50 24.26 5.26
CA HIS A 305 -15.55 25.19 5.88
C HIS A 305 -16.02 25.70 7.26
N SER A 306 -17.20 25.26 7.71
CA SER A 306 -17.77 25.66 8.98
C SER A 306 -17.10 24.91 10.14
N ARG A 307 -16.79 25.61 11.22
CA ARG A 307 -16.40 25.02 12.52
C ARG A 307 -17.59 24.84 13.47
N SER A 308 -18.81 24.84 12.94
CA SER A 308 -20.02 24.62 13.74
C SER A 308 -20.00 23.26 14.44
N ARG A 309 -20.68 23.16 15.58
CA ARG A 309 -20.86 21.90 16.32
C ARG A 309 -21.41 20.78 15.42
N ARG A 310 -22.32 21.13 14.50
CA ARG A 310 -22.90 20.18 13.51
C ARG A 310 -21.83 19.61 12.58
N SER A 311 -20.96 20.47 12.03
CA SER A 311 -19.86 20.03 11.18
C SER A 311 -18.87 19.13 11.93
N VAL A 312 -18.59 19.41 13.22
CA VAL A 312 -17.71 18.56 14.05
C VAL A 312 -18.36 17.21 14.32
N LEU A 313 -19.64 17.21 14.67
CA LEU A 313 -20.37 15.98 14.94
C LEU A 313 -20.44 15.08 13.70
N VAL A 314 -20.72 15.65 12.52
CA VAL A 314 -20.74 14.90 11.26
C VAL A 314 -19.35 14.32 10.94
N TRP A 315 -18.28 15.09 11.14
CA TRP A 315 -16.91 14.60 10.95
C TRP A 315 -16.59 13.41 11.86
N ILE A 316 -16.88 13.54 13.16
CA ILE A 316 -16.63 12.48 14.14
C ILE A 316 -17.49 11.25 13.85
N ALA A 317 -18.77 11.44 13.51
CA ALA A 317 -19.67 10.32 13.20
C ALA A 317 -19.22 9.55 11.95
N LEU A 318 -18.84 10.27 10.88
CA LEU A 318 -18.30 9.64 9.67
C LEU A 318 -16.96 8.96 9.95
N GLY A 319 -16.07 9.57 10.74
CA GLY A 319 -14.80 8.96 11.13
C GLY A 319 -15.01 7.68 11.92
N LEU A 320 -15.90 7.69 12.91
CA LEU A 320 -16.23 6.51 13.72
C LEU A 320 -16.79 5.39 12.85
N ALA A 321 -17.69 5.71 11.91
CA ALA A 321 -18.25 4.74 10.98
C ALA A 321 -17.15 4.13 10.08
N CYS A 322 -16.25 4.95 9.54
CA CYS A 322 -15.14 4.46 8.70
C CYS A 322 -14.19 3.53 9.48
N TRP A 323 -13.79 3.92 10.68
CA TRP A 323 -12.92 3.10 11.54
C TRP A 323 -13.60 1.82 12.01
N LEU A 324 -14.90 1.85 12.30
CA LEU A 324 -15.66 0.67 12.66
C LEU A 324 -15.74 -0.33 11.50
N VAL A 325 -15.99 0.13 10.27
CA VAL A 325 -15.99 -0.74 9.09
C VAL A 325 -14.59 -1.31 8.83
N ALA A 326 -13.54 -0.50 8.95
CA ALA A 326 -12.16 -0.96 8.82
C ALA A 326 -11.80 -2.05 9.86
N TRP A 327 -12.26 -1.88 11.10
CA TRP A 327 -12.09 -2.88 12.17
C TRP A 327 -12.82 -4.19 11.87
N ILE A 328 -14.06 -4.11 11.39
CA ILE A 328 -14.82 -5.30 10.96
C ILE A 328 -14.07 -6.06 9.87
N ILE A 329 -13.49 -5.36 8.88
CA ILE A 329 -12.71 -5.98 7.81
C ILE A 329 -11.45 -6.66 8.36
N ALA A 330 -10.73 -5.99 9.28
CA ALA A 330 -9.52 -6.53 9.90
C ALA A 330 -9.78 -7.81 10.71
N GLU A 331 -10.93 -7.89 11.41
CA GLU A 331 -11.33 -9.09 12.16
C GLU A 331 -11.96 -10.18 11.28
N ALA A 332 -12.55 -9.81 10.15
CA ALA A 332 -13.11 -10.75 9.18
C ALA A 332 -12.02 -11.50 8.41
N ILE A 333 -10.92 -10.81 8.05
CA ILE A 333 -9.78 -11.38 7.33
C ILE A 333 -8.52 -11.20 8.20
N PRO A 334 -8.35 -12.04 9.23
CA PRO A 334 -7.33 -11.84 10.26
C PRO A 334 -5.91 -12.27 9.82
N VAL A 335 -5.63 -12.29 8.52
CA VAL A 335 -4.35 -12.73 7.92
C VAL A 335 -3.80 -11.65 7.02
N PHE A 336 -2.58 -11.17 7.31
CA PHE A 336 -2.02 -9.98 6.69
C PHE A 336 -1.81 -10.12 5.18
N SER A 337 -1.26 -11.26 4.73
CA SER A 337 -1.05 -11.54 3.30
C SER A 337 -2.35 -11.62 2.52
N ASP A 338 -3.40 -12.17 3.14
CA ASP A 338 -4.67 -12.43 2.48
C ASP A 338 -5.47 -11.14 2.35
N LEU A 339 -5.50 -10.33 3.41
CA LEU A 339 -6.10 -9.01 3.37
C LEU A 339 -5.41 -8.12 2.33
N ASN A 340 -4.07 -8.05 2.33
CA ASN A 340 -3.34 -7.24 1.35
C ASN A 340 -3.50 -7.76 -0.08
N SER A 341 -3.52 -9.09 -0.27
CA SER A 341 -3.81 -9.71 -1.56
C SER A 341 -5.20 -9.32 -2.08
N LEU A 342 -6.21 -9.36 -1.22
CA LEU A 342 -7.57 -8.95 -1.59
C LEU A 342 -7.64 -7.47 -1.98
N ILE A 343 -6.98 -6.59 -1.22
CA ILE A 343 -6.89 -5.15 -1.53
C ILE A 343 -6.26 -4.94 -2.90
N SER A 344 -5.18 -5.67 -3.16
CA SER A 344 -4.44 -5.59 -4.41
C SER A 344 -5.30 -6.02 -5.59
N ALA A 345 -6.00 -7.16 -5.45
CA ALA A 345 -6.86 -7.70 -6.49
C ALA A 345 -8.03 -6.76 -6.81
N LEU A 346 -8.71 -6.22 -5.79
CA LEU A 346 -9.86 -5.33 -5.98
C LEU A 346 -9.48 -3.96 -6.54
N PHE A 347 -8.39 -3.38 -6.05
CA PHE A 347 -8.11 -1.96 -6.23
C PHE A 347 -6.76 -1.70 -6.92
N ALA A 348 -5.65 -2.22 -6.40
CA ALA A 348 -4.33 -1.92 -6.95
C ALA A 348 -4.17 -2.42 -8.40
N SER A 349 -4.78 -3.56 -8.73
CA SER A 349 -4.89 -4.10 -10.09
C SER A 349 -5.40 -3.07 -11.10
N TRP A 350 -6.39 -2.26 -10.72
CA TRP A 350 -6.94 -1.18 -11.55
C TRP A 350 -6.18 0.12 -11.37
N PHE A 351 -5.98 0.58 -10.14
CA PHE A 351 -5.45 1.93 -9.87
C PHE A 351 -3.97 2.08 -10.21
N SER A 352 -3.18 1.03 -10.02
CA SER A 352 -1.75 1.05 -10.32
C SER A 352 -1.42 0.55 -11.72
N TYR A 353 -2.26 -0.33 -12.29
CA TYR A 353 -1.98 -0.96 -13.57
C TYR A 353 -3.08 -0.71 -14.60
N GLY A 354 -4.25 -1.32 -14.44
CA GLY A 354 -5.31 -1.37 -15.46
C GLY A 354 -5.73 -0.01 -16.01
N LEU A 355 -6.09 0.93 -15.13
CA LEU A 355 -6.53 2.28 -15.51
C LEU A 355 -5.42 3.09 -16.17
N SER A 356 -4.17 2.84 -15.81
CA SER A 356 -3.05 3.58 -16.38
C SER A 356 -2.86 3.31 -17.87
N GLY A 357 -3.07 2.06 -18.30
CA GLY A 357 -3.15 1.72 -19.72
C GLY A 357 -4.29 2.46 -20.42
N ILE A 358 -5.46 2.54 -19.76
CA ILE A 358 -6.64 3.24 -20.28
C ILE A 358 -6.38 4.75 -20.41
N TYR A 359 -5.71 5.39 -19.44
CA TYR A 359 -5.33 6.80 -19.53
C TYR A 359 -4.50 7.09 -20.77
N TRP A 360 -3.52 6.26 -21.07
CA TRP A 360 -2.69 6.44 -22.27
C TRP A 360 -3.51 6.27 -23.56
N LEU A 361 -4.37 5.24 -23.63
CA LEU A 361 -5.24 4.99 -24.78
C LEU A 361 -6.20 6.15 -25.02
N HIS A 362 -6.77 6.72 -23.95
CA HIS A 362 -7.65 7.89 -24.00
C HIS A 362 -6.93 9.12 -24.55
N LEU A 363 -5.73 9.42 -24.05
CA LEU A 363 -4.94 10.57 -24.52
C LEU A 363 -4.58 10.49 -26.01
N ASN A 364 -4.46 9.27 -26.55
CA ASN A 364 -4.04 9.02 -27.93
C ASN A 364 -5.19 8.57 -28.83
N TYR A 365 -6.44 8.76 -28.38
CA TYR A 365 -7.62 8.38 -29.15
C TYR A 365 -7.59 9.02 -30.54
N GLY A 366 -7.85 8.21 -31.57
CA GLY A 366 -7.75 8.62 -32.99
C GLY A 366 -6.35 8.59 -33.60
N GLN A 367 -5.29 8.29 -32.81
CA GLN A 367 -3.90 8.23 -33.29
C GLN A 367 -3.17 6.92 -32.96
N TRP A 368 -3.90 5.88 -32.54
CA TRP A 368 -3.33 4.60 -32.13
C TRP A 368 -2.46 3.94 -33.22
N PHE A 369 -2.91 4.05 -34.48
CA PHE A 369 -2.24 3.43 -35.64
C PHE A 369 -1.46 4.42 -36.51
N ALA A 370 -1.19 5.64 -36.01
CA ALA A 370 -0.57 6.69 -36.81
C ALA A 370 0.91 6.43 -37.16
N SER A 371 1.62 5.58 -36.42
CA SER A 371 3.01 5.22 -36.68
C SER A 371 3.37 3.88 -36.03
N PRO A 372 4.41 3.16 -36.50
CA PRO A 372 4.86 1.92 -35.86
C PRO A 372 5.12 2.07 -34.35
N ARG A 373 5.65 3.23 -33.93
CA ARG A 373 5.85 3.56 -32.51
C ARG A 373 4.54 3.69 -31.74
N LYS A 374 3.52 4.35 -32.31
CA LYS A 374 2.19 4.47 -31.70
C LYS A 374 1.48 3.13 -31.62
N ILE A 375 1.64 2.28 -32.63
CA ILE A 375 1.11 0.91 -32.62
C ILE A 375 1.73 0.13 -31.46
N ALA A 376 3.05 0.13 -31.33
CA ALA A 376 3.74 -0.55 -30.23
C ALA A 376 3.28 -0.05 -28.85
N LEU A 377 3.16 1.27 -28.66
CA LEU A 377 2.65 1.83 -27.40
C LEU A 377 1.17 1.51 -27.16
N THR A 378 0.36 1.43 -28.20
CA THR A 378 -1.04 1.02 -28.09
C THR A 378 -1.15 -0.42 -27.61
N VAL A 379 -0.37 -1.34 -28.22
CA VAL A 379 -0.31 -2.75 -27.80
C VAL A 379 0.16 -2.87 -26.36
N LEU A 380 1.20 -2.12 -25.97
CA LEU A 380 1.70 -2.10 -24.59
C LEU A 380 0.60 -1.67 -23.61
N ASN A 381 -0.07 -0.53 -23.86
CA ASN A 381 -1.06 0.00 -22.92
C ASN A 381 -2.37 -0.81 -22.89
N ALA A 382 -2.77 -1.39 -24.03
CA ALA A 382 -3.85 -2.37 -24.07
C ALA A 382 -3.48 -3.63 -23.27
N GLY A 383 -2.24 -4.11 -23.42
CA GLY A 383 -1.69 -5.22 -22.64
C GLY A 383 -1.69 -4.92 -21.13
N ILE A 384 -1.35 -3.70 -20.72
CA ILE A 384 -1.41 -3.27 -19.31
C ILE A 384 -2.83 -3.24 -18.78
N ALA A 385 -3.79 -2.75 -19.57
CA ALA A 385 -5.21 -2.77 -19.20
C ALA A 385 -5.70 -4.22 -18.98
N VAL A 386 -5.35 -5.13 -19.90
CA VAL A 386 -5.65 -6.56 -19.79
C VAL A 386 -4.94 -7.19 -18.59
N PHE A 387 -3.67 -6.84 -18.34
CA PHE A 387 -2.92 -7.31 -17.19
C PHE A 387 -3.59 -6.90 -15.87
N GLY A 388 -4.06 -5.66 -15.75
CA GLY A 388 -4.87 -5.21 -14.61
C GLY A 388 -6.15 -6.02 -14.42
N LEU A 389 -6.86 -6.33 -15.50
CA LEU A 389 -8.05 -7.19 -15.46
C LEU A 389 -7.71 -8.62 -15.00
N VAL A 390 -6.61 -9.20 -15.51
CA VAL A 390 -6.14 -10.54 -15.12
C VAL A 390 -5.75 -10.57 -13.65
N LEU A 391 -4.99 -9.57 -13.17
CA LEU A 391 -4.68 -9.42 -11.74
C LEU A 391 -5.94 -9.30 -10.89
N CYS A 392 -6.94 -8.56 -11.36
CA CYS A 392 -8.22 -8.44 -10.64
C CYS A 392 -8.94 -9.79 -10.55
N VAL A 393 -9.17 -10.47 -11.67
CA VAL A 393 -9.95 -11.71 -11.71
C VAL A 393 -9.23 -12.86 -11.00
N LEU A 394 -7.96 -13.10 -11.34
CA LEU A 394 -7.20 -14.19 -10.74
C LEU A 394 -6.80 -13.88 -9.30
N GLY A 395 -6.50 -12.61 -8.98
CA GLY A 395 -6.23 -12.19 -7.61
C GLY A 395 -7.46 -12.30 -6.71
N LEU A 396 -8.66 -12.01 -7.22
CA LEU A 396 -9.91 -12.20 -6.47
C LEU A 396 -10.20 -13.68 -6.22
N TYR A 397 -10.07 -14.51 -7.26
CA TYR A 397 -10.17 -15.97 -7.10
C TYR A 397 -9.15 -16.49 -6.08
N ALA A 398 -7.90 -16.04 -6.19
CA ALA A 398 -6.83 -16.48 -5.32
C ALA A 398 -7.03 -16.07 -3.87
N SER A 399 -7.32 -14.79 -3.63
CA SER A 399 -7.55 -14.24 -2.29
C SER A 399 -8.81 -14.83 -1.65
N GLY A 400 -9.90 -14.97 -2.43
CA GLY A 400 -11.12 -15.59 -1.93
C GLY A 400 -10.94 -17.07 -1.57
N THR A 401 -10.16 -17.81 -2.37
CA THR A 401 -9.82 -19.21 -2.08
C THR A 401 -8.90 -19.34 -0.88
N ALA A 402 -7.90 -18.46 -0.74
CA ALA A 402 -7.02 -18.41 0.43
C ALA A 402 -7.84 -18.17 1.70
N ILE A 403 -8.68 -17.13 1.72
CA ILE A 403 -9.56 -16.78 2.85
C ILE A 403 -10.53 -17.93 3.19
N HIS A 404 -11.05 -18.66 2.20
CA HIS A 404 -11.96 -19.76 2.44
C HIS A 404 -11.27 -21.00 3.03
N ASN A 405 -10.06 -21.29 2.56
CA ASN A 405 -9.34 -22.52 2.92
C ASN A 405 -8.46 -22.37 4.16
N ASP A 406 -8.21 -21.15 4.63
CA ASP A 406 -7.28 -20.92 5.73
C ASP A 406 -7.90 -21.36 7.07
N ALA A 407 -7.47 -22.50 7.60
CA ALA A 407 -8.03 -23.11 8.81
C ALA A 407 -7.84 -22.25 10.08
N ASN A 408 -6.96 -21.25 10.02
CA ASN A 408 -6.73 -20.27 11.09
C ASN A 408 -7.62 -19.01 10.95
N SER A 409 -8.50 -18.93 9.95
CA SER A 409 -9.31 -17.75 9.63
C SER A 409 -10.56 -17.56 10.51
N ASN A 410 -10.59 -18.09 11.74
CA ASN A 410 -11.74 -17.88 12.62
C ASN A 410 -11.94 -16.37 12.85
N SER A 411 -12.94 -15.80 12.17
CA SER A 411 -13.23 -14.38 12.28
C SER A 411 -13.67 -14.06 13.70
N PHE A 412 -13.27 -12.88 14.21
CA PHE A 412 -13.63 -12.43 15.56
C PHE A 412 -13.22 -13.43 16.66
N THR A 413 -11.97 -13.90 16.62
CA THR A 413 -11.40 -14.82 17.62
C THR A 413 -10.44 -14.14 18.58
N CYS A 414 -10.38 -14.63 19.81
CA CYS A 414 -9.36 -14.22 20.77
C CYS A 414 -8.00 -14.89 20.55
N ALA A 415 -7.92 -15.90 19.69
CA ALA A 415 -6.67 -16.64 19.46
C ALA A 415 -5.58 -15.76 18.85
N ASN A 416 -4.34 -16.01 19.25
CA ASN A 416 -3.18 -15.52 18.54
C ASN A 416 -3.07 -16.28 17.21
N THR A 417 -3.61 -15.68 16.14
CA THR A 417 -3.61 -16.26 14.78
C THR A 417 -2.37 -15.85 13.98
N ASP A 418 -1.43 -15.15 14.62
CA ASP A 418 -0.33 -14.44 13.95
C ASP A 418 1.03 -15.19 14.02
N SER A 419 1.02 -16.51 14.30
CA SER A 419 2.21 -17.36 14.52
C SER A 419 2.45 -18.44 13.48
#